data_AF-A0A4P2QUZ9-F1
#
_entry.id   AF-A0A4P2QUZ9-F1
#
_cell.length_a   1.000
_cell.length_b   1.000
_cell.length_c   1.000
_cell.angle_alpha   90.00
_cell.angle_beta   90.00
_cell.angle_gamma   90.00
#
_symmetry.space_group_name_H-M   'P 1'
#
loop_
_entity.id
_entity.type
_entity.pdbx_description
1 polymer ?
#
loop_
_entity_poly.entity_id
_entity_poly.type
_entity_poly.pdbx_seq_one_letter_code
_entity_poly.pdbx_strand_id
1 'polypeptide(L)'
;MSGESVLYLGRQFRLRLLPEQDPRPLALRGRWLELPLPRGLAPEHHGAYARAALVDWYRRRATERLPAWAAPWAQRLDVSFRRLLVTDQAKRWGSCSRGVLRLNWRIVQAPRALVDYVLAHEHTHLIHDRHGRDF
;
A
#
# COMPACT_ATOMS: atom_id res chain seq x y z
N MET A 1 0.56 27.62 1.54
CA MET A 1 0.37 26.90 0.25
C MET A 1 0.47 25.40 0.52
N SER A 2 -0.65 24.73 0.81
CA SER A 2 -0.71 23.32 1.20
C SER A 2 -0.58 22.39 -0.01
N GLY A 3 0.65 22.27 -0.52
CA GLY A 3 1.01 21.26 -1.50
C GLY A 3 1.41 19.95 -0.82
N GLU A 4 0.54 19.36 0.01
CA GLU A 4 0.84 18.03 0.58
C GLU A 4 0.95 17.02 -0.56
N SER A 5 2.20 16.69 -0.89
CA SER A 5 2.52 15.66 -1.86
C SER A 5 2.54 14.31 -1.15
N VAL A 6 1.84 13.33 -1.70
CA VAL A 6 1.85 11.95 -1.21
C VAL A 6 2.60 11.05 -2.18
N LEU A 7 3.20 9.97 -1.68
CA LEU A 7 3.98 9.04 -2.50
C LEU A 7 3.15 7.81 -2.87
N TYR A 8 3.14 7.46 -4.15
CA TYR A 8 2.61 6.19 -4.62
C TYR A 8 3.56 5.60 -5.65
N LEU A 9 4.08 4.41 -5.37
CA LEU A 9 5.08 3.71 -6.17
C LEU A 9 6.32 4.56 -6.46
N GLY A 10 6.77 5.33 -5.45
CA GLY A 10 7.91 6.23 -5.55
C GLY A 10 7.66 7.52 -6.33
N ARG A 11 6.44 7.72 -6.85
CA ARG A 11 6.06 8.94 -7.56
C ARG A 11 5.27 9.86 -6.62
N GLN A 12 5.58 11.14 -6.62
CA GLN A 12 4.82 12.14 -5.87
C GLN A 12 3.49 12.43 -6.56
N PHE A 13 2.40 12.58 -5.82
CA PHE A 13 1.10 13.01 -6.30
C PHE A 13 0.60 14.13 -5.41
N ARG A 14 -0.18 15.05 -5.96
CA ARG A 14 -0.75 16.15 -5.18
C ARG A 14 -2.17 15.80 -4.76
N LEU A 15 -2.51 16.04 -3.50
CA LEU A 15 -3.88 15.91 -3.02
C LEU A 15 -4.68 17.17 -3.41
N ARG A 16 -5.86 16.98 -4.00
CA ARG A 16 -6.82 18.04 -4.30
C ARG A 16 -8.13 17.74 -3.58
N LEU A 17 -8.53 18.65 -2.70
CA LEU A 17 -9.82 18.61 -2.05
C LEU A 17 -10.87 19.26 -2.97
N LEU A 18 -11.97 18.57 -3.22
CA LEU A 18 -13.08 19.07 -4.04
C LEU A 18 -14.25 19.39 -3.10
N PRO A 19 -14.53 20.66 -2.81
CA PRO A 19 -15.59 21.03 -1.87
C PRO A 19 -16.98 20.70 -2.41
N GLU A 20 -17.93 20.48 -1.48
CA GLU A 20 -19.37 20.39 -1.73
C GLU A 20 -19.85 19.29 -2.69
N GLN A 21 -19.11 18.19 -2.73
CA GLN A 21 -19.42 17.05 -3.59
C GLN A 21 -20.11 15.93 -2.80
N ASP A 22 -20.81 15.05 -3.51
CA ASP A 22 -21.30 13.80 -2.91
C ASP A 22 -20.11 12.94 -2.45
N PRO A 23 -20.22 12.24 -1.30
CA PRO A 23 -19.17 11.38 -0.82
C PRO A 23 -18.84 10.29 -1.85
N ARG A 24 -17.59 10.29 -2.34
CA ARG A 24 -17.06 9.21 -3.18
C ARG A 24 -15.60 8.90 -2.80
N PRO A 25 -15.12 7.68 -3.07
CA PRO A 25 -13.74 7.31 -2.75
C PRO A 25 -12.72 8.22 -3.43
N LEU A 26 -11.58 8.41 -2.76
CA LEU A 26 -10.45 9.14 -3.30
C LEU A 26 -10.01 8.51 -4.64
N ALA A 27 -9.87 9.34 -5.67
CA ALA A 27 -9.58 8.89 -7.03
C ALA A 27 -8.24 9.42 -7.53
N LEU A 28 -7.47 8.57 -8.23
CA LEU A 28 -6.25 8.99 -8.90
C LEU A 28 -6.58 9.45 -10.33
N ARG A 29 -6.30 10.72 -10.64
CA ARG A 29 -6.52 11.34 -11.95
C ARG A 29 -5.23 12.07 -12.39
N GLY A 30 -4.47 11.45 -13.30
CA GLY A 30 -3.18 11.98 -13.74
C GLY A 30 -2.18 12.09 -12.58
N ARG A 31 -1.80 13.32 -12.20
CA ARG A 31 -0.87 13.62 -11.09
C ARG A 31 -1.60 14.05 -9.80
N TRP A 32 -2.92 13.95 -9.79
CA TRP A 32 -3.78 14.39 -8.69
C TRP A 32 -4.48 13.21 -8.04
N LEU A 33 -4.54 13.25 -6.71
CA LEU A 33 -5.48 12.49 -5.92
C LEU A 33 -6.63 13.41 -5.56
N GLU A 34 -7.80 13.12 -6.09
CA GLU A 34 -8.99 13.94 -5.90
C GLU A 34 -9.83 13.34 -4.78
N LEU A 35 -10.01 14.12 -3.73
CA LEU A 35 -10.87 13.79 -2.60
C LEU A 35 -12.04 14.76 -2.53
N PRO A 36 -13.27 14.30 -2.82
CA PRO A 36 -14.45 15.09 -2.56
C PRO A 36 -14.71 15.20 -1.07
N LEU A 37 -14.96 16.42 -0.62
CA LEU A 37 -15.35 16.73 0.74
C LEU A 37 -16.88 16.73 0.82
N PRO A 38 -17.47 16.01 1.80
CA PRO A 38 -18.90 16.05 2.06
C PRO A 38 -19.40 17.48 2.29
N ARG A 39 -20.61 17.77 1.82
CA ARG A 39 -21.29 19.03 2.12
C ARG A 39 -21.45 19.22 3.63
N GLY A 40 -21.16 20.43 4.11
CA GLY A 40 -21.27 20.77 5.53
C GLY A 40 -20.11 20.27 6.41
N LEU A 41 -19.07 19.65 5.84
CA LEU A 41 -17.87 19.29 6.62
C LEU A 41 -17.11 20.56 7.02
N ALA A 42 -17.05 20.83 8.32
CA ALA A 42 -16.37 21.99 8.85
C ALA A 42 -14.85 21.96 8.55
N PRO A 43 -14.21 23.11 8.23
CA PRO A 43 -12.81 23.17 7.79
C PRO A 43 -11.80 22.47 8.70
N GLU A 44 -12.03 22.49 10.02
CA GLU A 44 -11.19 21.84 11.03
C GLU A 44 -11.16 20.31 10.88
N HIS A 45 -12.18 19.71 10.27
CA HIS A 45 -12.26 18.27 10.04
C HIS A 45 -11.66 17.84 8.69
N HIS A 46 -11.32 18.79 7.80
CA HIS A 46 -10.81 18.48 6.45
C HIS A 46 -9.53 17.65 6.50
N GLY A 47 -8.61 17.97 7.41
CA GLY A 47 -7.35 17.25 7.56
C GLY A 47 -7.54 15.80 8.03
N ALA A 48 -8.39 15.59 9.05
CA ALA A 48 -8.70 14.25 9.55
C ALA A 48 -9.40 13.38 8.49
N TYR A 49 -10.36 13.98 7.77
CA TYR A 49 -11.06 13.32 6.68
C TYR A 49 -10.11 12.94 5.53
N ALA A 50 -9.24 13.88 5.12
CA ALA A 50 -8.23 13.65 4.10
C ALA A 50 -7.27 12.51 4.45
N ARG A 51 -6.77 12.49 5.70
CA ARG A 51 -5.90 11.43 6.19
C ARG A 51 -6.59 10.07 6.17
N ALA A 52 -7.84 9.99 6.64
CA ALA A 52 -8.62 8.75 6.64
C ALA A 52 -8.83 8.22 5.21
N ALA A 53 -9.24 9.09 4.29
CA ALA A 53 -9.46 8.73 2.89
C ALA A 53 -8.16 8.29 2.19
N LEU A 54 -7.02 8.91 2.49
CA LEU A 54 -5.71 8.50 1.97
C LEU A 54 -5.31 7.11 2.48
N VAL A 55 -5.43 6.84 3.78
CA VAL A 55 -5.11 5.53 4.36
C VAL A 55 -5.97 4.44 3.73
N ASP A 56 -7.27 4.68 3.64
CA ASP A 56 -8.23 3.78 3.01
C ASP A 56 -7.90 3.54 1.52
N TRP A 57 -7.55 4.58 0.78
CA TRP A 57 -7.07 4.45 -0.60
C TRP A 57 -5.80 3.59 -0.72
N TYR A 58 -4.79 3.81 0.12
CA TYR A 58 -3.57 3.00 0.09
C TYR A 58 -3.84 1.54 0.44
N ARG A 59 -4.70 1.27 1.43
CA ARG A 59 -5.10 -0.09 1.80
C ARG A 59 -5.77 -0.79 0.63
N ARG A 60 -6.72 -0.14 -0.05
CA ARG A 60 -7.32 -0.68 -1.29
C ARG A 60 -6.29 -0.97 -2.36
N ARG A 61 -5.41 -0.01 -2.66
CA ARG A 61 -4.34 -0.19 -3.66
C ARG A 61 -3.42 -1.35 -3.33
N ALA A 62 -3.04 -1.50 -2.07
CA ALA A 62 -2.22 -2.61 -1.60
C ALA A 62 -2.97 -3.94 -1.77
N THR A 63 -4.23 -4.02 -1.35
CA THR A 63 -5.05 -5.24 -1.48
C THR A 63 -5.28 -5.63 -2.94
N GLU A 64 -5.50 -4.66 -3.84
CA GLU A 64 -5.69 -4.89 -5.27
C GLU A 64 -4.40 -5.34 -5.97
N ARG A 65 -3.24 -4.76 -5.60
CA ARG A 65 -2.01 -4.88 -6.39
C ARG A 65 -1.03 -5.91 -5.85
N LEU A 66 -0.88 -6.03 -4.53
CA LEU A 66 0.14 -6.88 -3.93
C LEU A 66 -0.02 -8.36 -4.29
N PRO A 67 -1.23 -8.96 -4.34
CA PRO A 67 -1.39 -10.34 -4.79
C PRO A 67 -0.87 -10.57 -6.21
N ALA A 68 -1.20 -9.66 -7.14
CA ALA A 68 -0.75 -9.75 -8.53
C ALA A 68 0.76 -9.58 -8.67
N TRP A 69 1.40 -8.79 -7.80
CA TRP A 69 2.86 -8.64 -7.80
C TRP A 69 3.58 -9.77 -7.07
N ALA A 70 2.94 -10.43 -6.10
CA ALA A 70 3.50 -11.55 -5.38
C ALA A 70 3.53 -12.84 -6.22
N ALA A 71 2.47 -13.11 -7.01
CA ALA A 71 2.33 -14.36 -7.75
C ALA A 71 3.52 -14.69 -8.69
N PRO A 72 4.10 -13.75 -9.45
CA PRO A 72 5.28 -14.03 -10.28
C PRO A 72 6.51 -14.45 -9.47
N TRP A 73 6.66 -14.00 -8.22
CA TRP A 73 7.79 -14.40 -7.37
C TRP A 73 7.67 -15.83 -6.89
N ALA A 74 6.45 -16.26 -6.53
CA ALA A 74 6.17 -17.66 -6.21
C ALA A 74 6.53 -18.59 -7.37
N GLN A 75 6.15 -18.22 -8.61
CA GLN A 75 6.50 -18.97 -9.82
C GLN A 75 8.01 -19.02 -10.08
N ARG A 76 8.71 -17.89 -9.96
CA ARG A 76 10.16 -17.81 -10.22
C ARG A 76 11.00 -18.65 -9.24
N LEU A 77 10.51 -18.80 -8.02
CA LEU A 77 11.21 -19.51 -6.95
C LEU A 77 10.70 -20.96 -6.78
N ASP A 78 9.76 -21.39 -7.62
CA ASP A 78 9.09 -22.70 -7.51
C ASP A 78 8.53 -22.99 -6.11
N VAL A 79 7.88 -21.98 -5.52
CA VAL A 79 7.24 -22.07 -4.19
C VAL A 79 5.74 -21.77 -4.27
N SER A 80 5.01 -22.20 -3.25
CA SER A 80 3.61 -21.81 -3.05
C SER A 80 3.42 -21.16 -1.69
N PHE A 81 2.44 -20.25 -1.61
CA PHE A 81 2.01 -19.65 -0.35
C PHE A 81 0.50 -19.80 -0.18
N ARG A 82 0.05 -19.92 1.08
CA ARG A 82 -1.35 -20.17 1.42
C ARG A 82 -2.24 -18.95 1.19
N ARG A 83 -1.77 -17.77 1.61
CA ARG A 83 -2.49 -16.50 1.46
C ARG A 83 -1.55 -15.31 1.63
N LEU A 84 -1.95 -14.18 1.03
CA LEU A 84 -1.36 -12.87 1.25
C LEU A 84 -2.33 -12.00 2.06
N LEU A 85 -1.83 -11.37 3.12
CA LEU A 85 -2.59 -10.45 3.96
C LEU A 85 -1.98 -9.05 3.89
N VAL A 86 -2.82 -8.06 3.63
CA VAL A 86 -2.44 -6.65 3.75
C VAL A 86 -2.70 -6.20 5.18
N THR A 87 -1.69 -5.63 5.82
CA THR A 87 -1.68 -5.38 7.26
C THR A 87 -1.13 -3.99 7.59
N ASP A 88 -1.28 -3.56 8.84
CA ASP A 88 -0.76 -2.30 9.37
C ASP A 88 0.42 -2.58 10.32
N GLN A 89 1.48 -3.23 9.80
CA GLN A 89 2.65 -3.56 10.60
C GLN A 89 3.43 -2.30 11.00
N ALA A 90 3.76 -2.15 12.28
CA ALA A 90 4.44 -0.94 12.73
C ALA A 90 5.96 -0.92 12.42
N LYS A 91 6.60 -2.09 12.38
CA LYS A 91 8.07 -2.21 12.36
C LYS A 91 8.65 -2.88 11.11
N ARG A 92 7.82 -3.39 10.21
CA ARG A 92 8.25 -4.20 9.06
C ARG A 92 7.43 -3.86 7.82
N TRP A 93 8.06 -4.03 6.66
CA TRP A 93 7.40 -3.96 5.35
C TRP A 93 6.68 -5.26 5.01
N GLY A 94 7.18 -6.38 5.54
CA GLY A 94 6.58 -7.68 5.41
C GLY A 94 7.02 -8.68 6.48
N SER A 95 6.36 -9.84 6.45
CA SER A 95 6.77 -11.04 7.16
C SER A 95 6.09 -12.26 6.53
N CYS A 96 6.82 -13.37 6.43
CA CYS A 96 6.26 -14.67 6.08
C CYS A 96 6.31 -15.62 7.28
N SER A 97 5.23 -16.37 7.50
CA SER A 97 5.22 -17.44 8.51
C SER A 97 4.15 -18.47 8.15
N ARG A 98 4.51 -19.76 8.19
CA ARG A 98 3.62 -20.90 7.89
C ARG A 98 2.92 -20.75 6.52
N GLY A 99 3.64 -20.24 5.52
CA GLY A 99 3.10 -19.98 4.19
C GLY A 99 2.14 -18.80 4.10
N VAL A 100 2.06 -17.93 5.11
CA VAL A 100 1.23 -16.72 5.10
C VAL A 100 2.12 -15.49 4.97
N LEU A 101 2.05 -14.83 3.81
CA LEU A 101 2.72 -13.56 3.57
C LEU A 101 1.87 -12.43 4.17
N ARG A 102 2.48 -11.61 5.00
CA ARG A 102 1.87 -10.37 5.49
C ARG A 102 2.70 -9.22 4.96
N LEU A 103 2.05 -8.25 4.34
CA LEU A 103 2.70 -7.07 3.81
C LEU A 103 2.04 -5.83 4.40
N ASN A 104 2.86 -4.84 4.73
CA ASN A 104 2.38 -3.55 5.21
C ASN A 104 1.78 -2.76 4.05
N TRP A 105 0.56 -2.26 4.17
CA TRP A 105 -0.07 -1.45 3.13
C TRP A 105 0.79 -0.25 2.72
N ARG A 106 1.60 0.30 3.63
CA ARG A 106 2.49 1.43 3.32
C ARG A 106 3.53 1.11 2.25
N ILE A 107 3.82 -0.16 1.97
CA ILE A 107 4.83 -0.55 0.97
C ILE A 107 4.51 0.01 -0.43
N VAL A 108 3.23 0.24 -0.75
CA VAL A 108 2.84 0.82 -2.04
C VAL A 108 3.19 2.31 -2.19
N GLN A 109 3.70 2.95 -1.13
CA GLN A 109 4.27 4.30 -1.21
C GLN A 109 5.71 4.28 -1.72
N ALA A 110 6.43 3.19 -1.49
CA ALA A 110 7.82 3.01 -1.92
C ALA A 110 7.91 2.80 -3.44
N PRO A 111 9.04 3.12 -4.08
CA PRO A 111 9.30 2.76 -5.47
C PRO A 111 9.00 1.29 -5.76
N ARG A 112 8.44 1.01 -6.94
CA ARG A 112 8.07 -0.36 -7.34
C ARG A 112 9.21 -1.38 -7.18
N ALA A 113 10.45 -0.99 -7.45
CA ALA A 113 11.62 -1.84 -7.25
C ALA A 113 11.82 -2.28 -5.79
N LEU A 114 11.53 -1.41 -4.81
CA LEU A 114 11.60 -1.77 -3.39
C LEU A 114 10.44 -2.67 -2.98
N VAL A 115 9.26 -2.50 -3.59
CA VAL A 115 8.13 -3.43 -3.39
C VAL A 115 8.52 -4.83 -3.87
N ASP A 116 9.11 -4.92 -5.06
CA ASP A 116 9.59 -6.17 -5.65
C ASP A 116 10.68 -6.83 -4.79
N TYR A 117 11.62 -6.05 -4.25
CA TYR A 117 12.63 -6.55 -3.32
C TYR A 117 12.01 -7.15 -2.05
N VAL A 118 11.08 -6.46 -1.41
CA VAL A 118 10.39 -6.98 -0.22
C VAL A 118 9.62 -8.25 -0.55
N LEU A 119 8.92 -8.28 -1.69
CA LEU A 119 8.22 -9.49 -2.13
C LEU A 119 9.18 -10.67 -2.31
N ALA A 120 10.32 -10.48 -2.97
CA ALA A 120 11.33 -11.52 -3.12
C ALA A 120 11.83 -12.02 -1.75
N HIS A 121 12.18 -11.10 -0.83
CA HIS A 121 12.62 -11.42 0.53
C HIS A 121 11.57 -12.22 1.32
N GLU A 122 10.28 -11.88 1.21
CA GLU A 122 9.25 -12.64 1.93
C GLU A 122 9.02 -14.03 1.33
N HIS A 123 9.27 -14.22 0.03
CA HIS A 123 9.18 -15.55 -0.59
C HIS A 123 10.38 -16.45 -0.25
N THR A 124 11.58 -15.90 -0.03
CA THR A 124 12.73 -16.74 0.38
C THR A 124 12.50 -17.41 1.73
N HIS A 125 11.69 -16.81 2.61
CA HIS A 125 11.27 -17.43 3.88
C HIS A 125 10.35 -18.64 3.70
N LEU A 126 9.79 -18.88 2.51
CA LEU A 126 9.06 -20.11 2.19
C LEU A 126 10.00 -21.30 1.94
N ILE A 127 11.25 -21.00 1.55
CA ILE A 127 12.28 -22.01 1.27
C ILE A 127 13.11 -22.25 2.54
N HIS A 128 13.49 -21.16 3.21
CA HIS A 128 14.32 -21.19 4.42
C HIS A 128 13.51 -20.66 5.60
N ASP A 129 12.90 -21.57 6.37
CA ASP A 129 12.04 -21.26 7.52
C ASP A 129 12.78 -20.53 8.68
N ARG A 130 14.11 -20.32 8.56
CA ARG A 130 14.93 -19.60 9.53
C ARG A 130 15.97 -18.78 8.78
N HIS A 131 16.17 -17.53 9.21
CA HIS A 131 17.31 -16.69 8.83
C HIS A 131 18.60 -17.29 9.46
N GLY A 132 18.97 -18.50 9.05
CA GLY A 132 20.27 -19.12 9.30
C GLY A 132 21.28 -18.66 8.25
N ARG A 133 22.54 -19.06 8.43
CA ARG A 133 23.76 -18.64 7.70
C ARG A 133 23.75 -18.74 6.17
N ASP A 134 22.64 -19.16 5.56
CA ASP A 134 22.46 -19.36 4.12
C ASP A 134 21.67 -18.21 3.44
N PHE A 135 21.55 -17.06 4.12
CA PHE A 135 20.94 -15.83 3.60
C PHE A 135 21.98 -14.83 3.10
#